data_AF-A0A094ZUY7-F1
#
_entry.id   AF-A0A094ZUY7-F1
#
_cell.length_a   1.000
_cell.length_b   1.000
_cell.length_c   1.000
_cell.angle_alpha   90.00
_cell.angle_beta   90.00
_cell.angle_gamma   90.00
#
_symmetry.space_group_name_H-M   'P 1'
#
loop_
_entity.id
_entity.type
_entity.pdbx_description
1 polymer ?
#
loop_
_entity_poly.entity_id
_entity_poly.type
_entity_poly.pdbx_seq_one_letter_code
_entity_poly.pdbx_strand_id
1 'polypeptide(L)'
;SYQPEDNVLNSINAISELRLSAYGVNNPRIWFAQVEALFLARVIRSQATKYANVVGALPIEVATEVGDLIDNVPETDPYDKIKAAVIQRTSLSDEKRVQQLLTSCELGDKRPSQLLRHM
;
A
#
# COMPACT_ATOMS: atom_id res chain seq x y z
N SER A 1 -37.56 24.42 18.32
CA SER A 1 -37.31 23.00 17.99
C SER A 1 -37.13 22.83 16.50
N TYR A 2 -36.21 21.93 16.13
CA TYR A 2 -35.73 21.59 14.77
C TYR A 2 -34.77 22.60 14.12
N GLN A 3 -33.47 22.45 14.43
CA GLN A 3 -32.38 22.86 13.53
C GLN A 3 -32.12 21.71 12.52
N PRO A 4 -32.19 21.95 11.20
CA PRO A 4 -31.91 20.92 10.18
C PRO A 4 -30.42 20.65 9.93
N GLU A 5 -29.54 21.29 10.71
CA GLU A 5 -28.11 21.46 10.37
C GLU A 5 -27.23 20.33 10.92
N ASP A 6 -27.66 19.67 12.00
CA ASP A 6 -26.94 18.55 12.61
C ASP A 6 -27.00 17.26 11.78
N ASN A 7 -27.98 17.14 10.88
CA ASN A 7 -28.16 15.94 10.08
C ASN A 7 -27.17 15.86 8.89
N VAL A 8 -26.68 17.01 8.43
CA VAL A 8 -25.67 17.07 7.35
C VAL A 8 -24.29 16.68 7.89
N LEU A 9 -23.93 17.15 9.09
CA LEU A 9 -22.65 16.82 9.73
C LEU A 9 -22.54 15.33 10.12
N ASN A 10 -23.64 14.72 10.59
CA ASN A 10 -23.68 13.26 10.82
C ASN A 10 -23.66 12.44 9.52
N SER A 11 -24.19 12.97 8.42
CA SER A 11 -24.12 12.32 7.10
C SER A 11 -22.71 12.40 6.49
N ILE A 12 -21.94 13.44 6.81
CA ILE A 12 -20.54 13.56 6.38
C ILE A 12 -19.65 12.58 7.17
N ASN A 13 -19.94 12.34 8.45
CA ASN A 13 -19.26 11.31 9.26
C ASN A 13 -19.67 9.86 8.93
N ALA A 14 -20.77 9.66 8.20
CA ALA A 14 -21.24 8.37 7.73
C ALA A 14 -20.67 7.96 6.36
N ILE A 15 -19.84 8.82 5.74
CA ILE A 15 -18.90 8.36 4.71
C ILE A 15 -17.87 7.53 5.48
N SER A 16 -18.20 6.26 5.66
CA SER A 16 -17.43 5.27 6.39
C SER A 16 -16.00 5.30 5.88
N GLU A 17 -15.17 6.08 6.56
CA GLU A 17 -13.76 6.31 6.31
C GLU A 17 -13.21 4.92 6.00
N LEU A 18 -12.92 4.66 4.72
CA LEU A 18 -12.32 3.41 4.31
C LEU A 18 -10.88 3.52 4.81
N ARG A 19 -10.70 3.37 6.13
CA ARG A 19 -9.41 3.26 6.76
C ARG A 19 -8.85 1.92 6.34
N LEU A 20 -8.33 1.89 5.12
CA LEU A 20 -7.43 0.84 4.69
C LEU A 20 -6.35 0.78 5.76
N SER A 21 -6.08 -0.44 6.23
CA SER A 21 -5.01 -0.67 7.19
C SER A 21 -3.74 0.00 6.66
N ALA A 22 -2.96 0.61 7.57
CA ALA A 22 -1.67 1.17 7.23
C ALA A 22 -0.88 0.17 6.39
N TYR A 23 -0.27 0.65 5.31
CA TYR A 23 0.41 -0.21 4.36
C TYR A 23 1.50 -1.04 5.05
N GLY A 24 1.37 -2.36 4.96
CA GLY A 24 2.31 -3.31 5.54
C GLY A 24 3.50 -3.52 4.61
N VAL A 25 4.52 -2.65 4.69
CA VAL A 25 5.73 -2.71 3.85
C VAL A 25 6.36 -4.11 3.83
N ASN A 26 6.35 -4.80 4.97
CA ASN A 26 6.96 -6.13 5.12
C ASN A 26 6.27 -7.25 4.33
N ASN A 27 4.99 -7.07 3.95
CA ASN A 27 4.28 -8.08 3.16
C ASN A 27 3.16 -7.45 2.32
N PRO A 28 3.50 -6.89 1.15
CA PRO A 28 2.52 -6.28 0.24
C PRO A 28 1.42 -7.25 -0.18
N ARG A 29 1.73 -8.55 -0.33
CA ARG A 29 0.75 -9.57 -0.72
C ARG A 29 -0.34 -9.75 0.34
N ILE A 30 0.04 -9.83 1.60
CA ILE A 30 -0.92 -9.97 2.71
C ILE A 30 -1.74 -8.68 2.86
N TRP A 31 -1.11 -7.52 2.74
CA TRP A 31 -1.84 -6.24 2.77
C TRP A 31 -2.89 -6.17 1.65
N PHE A 32 -2.54 -6.50 0.41
CA PHE A 32 -3.51 -6.54 -0.69
C PHE A 32 -4.64 -7.54 -0.44
N ALA A 33 -4.36 -8.72 0.11
CA ALA A 33 -5.39 -9.70 0.45
C ALA A 33 -6.39 -9.16 1.50
N GLN A 34 -5.90 -8.42 2.51
CA GLN A 34 -6.76 -7.75 3.49
C GLN A 34 -7.63 -6.66 2.86
N VAL A 35 -7.03 -5.84 1.98
CA VAL A 35 -7.75 -4.79 1.24
C VAL A 35 -8.82 -5.39 0.31
N GLU A 36 -8.53 -6.51 -0.36
CA GLU A 36 -9.49 -7.22 -1.20
C GLU A 36 -10.67 -7.78 -0.40
N ALA A 37 -10.42 -8.32 0.79
CA ALA A 37 -11.49 -8.74 1.68
C ALA A 37 -12.41 -7.58 2.09
N LEU A 38 -11.84 -6.39 2.33
CA LEU A 38 -12.63 -5.17 2.61
C LEU A 38 -13.45 -4.73 1.40
N PHE A 39 -12.86 -4.77 0.19
CA PHE A 39 -13.58 -4.46 -1.03
C PHE A 39 -14.73 -5.45 -1.26
N LEU A 40 -14.52 -6.74 -1.01
CA LEU A 40 -15.57 -7.75 -1.09
C LEU A 40 -16.69 -7.45 -0.09
N ALA A 41 -16.36 -7.21 1.17
CA ALA A 41 -17.32 -6.95 2.25
C ALA A 41 -18.17 -5.69 1.98
N ARG A 42 -17.59 -4.67 1.32
CA ARG A 42 -18.26 -3.41 0.95
C ARG A 42 -18.82 -3.41 -0.48
N VAL A 43 -18.77 -4.53 -1.19
CA VAL A 43 -19.31 -4.67 -2.55
C VAL A 43 -18.63 -3.72 -3.55
N ILE A 44 -17.37 -3.34 -3.30
CA ILE A 44 -16.57 -2.50 -4.18
C ILE A 44 -16.01 -3.38 -5.30
N ARG A 45 -16.64 -3.32 -6.48
CA ARG A 45 -16.28 -4.16 -7.64
C ARG A 45 -15.53 -3.41 -8.74
N SER A 46 -15.71 -2.09 -8.82
CA SER A 46 -15.10 -1.27 -9.87
C SER A 46 -13.58 -1.22 -9.74
N GLN A 47 -12.89 -1.57 -10.82
CA GLN A 47 -11.43 -1.48 -10.94
C GLN A 47 -10.93 -0.06 -10.64
N ALA A 48 -11.60 0.97 -11.18
CA ALA A 48 -11.26 2.37 -10.95
C ALA A 48 -11.43 2.77 -9.47
N THR A 49 -12.49 2.31 -8.81
CA THR A 49 -12.71 2.58 -7.38
C THR A 49 -11.67 1.89 -6.51
N LYS A 50 -11.36 0.62 -6.79
CA LYS A 50 -10.30 -0.11 -6.07
C LYS A 50 -8.94 0.56 -6.24
N TYR A 51 -8.62 0.97 -7.48
CA TYR A 51 -7.39 1.70 -7.81
C TYR A 51 -7.25 2.98 -6.99
N ALA A 52 -8.27 3.86 -6.99
CA ALA A 52 -8.24 5.12 -6.26
C ALA A 52 -8.03 4.91 -4.74
N ASN A 53 -8.67 3.88 -4.18
CA ASN A 53 -8.52 3.54 -2.77
C ASN A 53 -7.11 3.02 -2.45
N VAL A 54 -6.54 2.17 -3.29
CA VAL A 54 -5.15 1.71 -3.12
C VAL A 54 -4.18 2.86 -3.21
N VAL A 55 -4.24 3.68 -4.26
CA VAL A 55 -3.33 4.82 -4.45
C VAL A 55 -3.37 5.75 -3.25
N GLY A 56 -4.56 6.06 -2.72
CA GLY A 56 -4.71 6.91 -1.54
C GLY A 56 -4.18 6.29 -0.23
N ALA A 57 -3.96 4.97 -0.19
CA ALA A 57 -3.44 4.27 0.99
C ALA A 57 -1.95 3.91 0.88
N LEU A 58 -1.32 4.09 -0.28
CA LEU A 58 0.11 3.84 -0.45
C LEU A 58 0.95 4.94 0.22
N PRO A 59 1.99 4.59 0.99
CA PRO A 59 3.00 5.54 1.42
C PRO A 59 3.71 6.17 0.21
N ILE A 60 4.22 7.39 0.37
CA ILE A 60 4.89 8.12 -0.71
C ILE A 60 6.07 7.33 -1.27
N GLU A 61 6.80 6.60 -0.42
CA GLU A 61 7.95 5.79 -0.82
C GLU A 61 7.54 4.68 -1.79
N VAL A 62 6.39 4.05 -1.54
CA VAL A 62 5.86 2.97 -2.38
C VAL A 62 5.17 3.53 -3.62
N ALA A 63 4.45 4.64 -3.48
CA ALA A 63 3.83 5.34 -4.61
C ALA A 63 4.90 5.79 -5.63
N THR A 64 6.06 6.24 -5.16
CA THR A 64 7.19 6.63 -6.01
C THR A 64 7.70 5.45 -6.84
N GLU A 65 7.77 4.24 -6.26
CA GLU A 65 8.19 3.02 -6.97
C GLU A 65 7.22 2.63 -8.10
N VAL A 66 5.95 3.06 -8.06
CA VAL A 66 4.93 2.80 -9.10
C VAL A 66 4.40 4.10 -9.75
N GLY A 67 5.18 5.17 -9.71
CA GLY A 67 4.75 6.50 -10.15
C GLY A 67 4.33 6.54 -11.63
N ASP A 68 4.96 5.73 -12.48
CA ASP A 68 4.57 5.58 -13.90
C ASP A 68 3.12 5.13 -14.09
N LEU A 69 2.61 4.27 -13.19
CA LEU A 69 1.22 3.80 -13.21
C LEU A 69 0.24 4.79 -12.56
N ILE A 70 0.76 5.72 -11.76
CA ILE A 70 -0.03 6.80 -11.15
C ILE A 70 -0.18 7.96 -12.14
N ASP A 71 0.91 8.36 -12.80
CA ASP A 71 0.94 9.41 -13.81
C ASP A 71 0.17 9.01 -15.07
N ASN A 72 0.29 7.73 -15.46
CA ASN A 72 -0.43 7.16 -16.60
C ASN A 72 -1.33 6.02 -16.14
N VAL A 73 -2.55 6.39 -15.71
CA VAL A 73 -3.54 5.42 -15.25
C VAL A 73 -3.88 4.42 -16.37
N PRO A 74 -3.71 3.11 -16.16
CA PRO A 74 -4.03 2.13 -17.18
C PRO A 74 -5.53 2.09 -17.50
N GLU A 75 -5.89 2.08 -18.79
CA GLU A 75 -7.29 2.02 -19.22
C GLU A 75 -7.96 0.68 -18.90
N THR A 76 -7.19 -0.41 -18.97
CA THR A 76 -7.65 -1.77 -18.67
C THR A 76 -7.08 -2.24 -17.34
N ASP A 77 -7.97 -2.74 -16.47
CA ASP A 77 -7.67 -3.34 -15.17
C ASP A 77 -6.65 -2.55 -14.32
N PRO A 78 -6.90 -1.26 -14.03
CA PRO A 78 -5.96 -0.39 -13.32
C PRO A 78 -5.59 -0.91 -11.92
N TYR A 79 -6.53 -1.54 -11.20
CA TYR A 79 -6.24 -2.09 -9.87
C TYR A 79 -5.33 -3.33 -9.96
N ASP A 80 -5.58 -4.24 -10.90
CA ASP A 80 -4.77 -5.46 -11.02
C ASP A 80 -3.34 -5.12 -11.45
N LYS A 81 -3.17 -4.13 -12.33
CA LYS A 81 -1.85 -3.63 -12.76
C LYS A 81 -1.08 -2.97 -11.63
N ILE A 82 -1.69 -2.06 -10.87
CA ILE A 82 -0.99 -1.41 -9.75
C ILE A 82 -0.68 -2.41 -8.64
N LYS A 83 -1.58 -3.36 -8.36
CA LYS A 83 -1.33 -4.44 -7.39
C LYS A 83 -0.10 -5.26 -7.76
N ALA A 84 -0.03 -5.74 -9.01
CA ALA A 84 1.10 -6.53 -9.48
C ALA A 84 2.41 -5.74 -9.41
N ALA A 85 2.40 -4.48 -9.84
CA ALA A 85 3.57 -3.62 -9.84
C ALA A 85 4.07 -3.30 -8.43
N VAL A 86 3.18 -2.96 -7.50
CA VAL A 86 3.55 -2.69 -6.10
C VAL A 86 4.20 -3.92 -5.50
N ILE A 87 3.59 -5.11 -5.64
CA ILE A 87 4.14 -6.36 -5.10
C ILE A 87 5.53 -6.65 -5.70
N GLN A 88 5.69 -6.51 -7.01
CA GLN A 88 6.94 -6.83 -7.68
C GLN A 88 8.06 -5.84 -7.33
N ARG A 89 7.79 -4.54 -7.41
CA ARG A 89 8.82 -3.50 -7.25
C ARG A 89 9.26 -3.34 -5.81
N THR A 90 8.35 -3.46 -4.85
CA THR A 90 8.72 -3.45 -3.42
C THR A 90 9.58 -4.66 -3.05
N SER A 91 9.23 -5.86 -3.53
CA SER A 91 10.07 -7.06 -3.32
C SER A 91 11.49 -6.89 -3.88
N LEU A 92 11.62 -6.32 -5.08
CA LEU A 92 12.93 -6.05 -5.70
C LEU A 92 13.71 -4.96 -4.96
N SER A 93 13.04 -3.93 -4.46
CA SER A 93 13.65 -2.84 -3.68
C SER A 93 14.17 -3.36 -2.33
N ASP A 94 13.39 -4.22 -1.66
CA ASP A 94 13.81 -4.88 -0.41
C ASP A 94 15.03 -5.78 -0.63
N GLU A 95 15.05 -6.60 -1.69
CA GLU A 95 16.20 -7.45 -2.01
C GLU A 95 17.47 -6.63 -2.29
N LYS A 96 17.35 -5.54 -3.05
CA LYS A 96 18.46 -4.61 -3.31
C LYS A 96 18.96 -3.96 -2.02
N ARG A 97 18.06 -3.56 -1.12
CA ARG A 97 18.40 -2.97 0.17
C ARG A 97 19.15 -3.97 1.06
N VAL A 98 18.71 -5.22 1.09
CA VAL A 98 19.41 -6.31 1.80
C VAL A 98 20.80 -6.53 1.20
N GLN A 99 20.92 -6.64 -0.12
CA GLN A 99 22.22 -6.82 -0.79
C GLN A 99 23.17 -5.65 -0.52
N GLN A 100 22.70 -4.40 -0.60
CA GLN A 100 23.51 -3.22 -0.30
C GLN A 100 23.99 -3.20 1.16
N LEU A 101 23.15 -3.62 2.11
CA LEU A 101 23.55 -3.74 3.52
C LEU A 101 24.62 -4.84 3.70
N LEU A 102 24.48 -5.98 3.02
CA LEU A 102 25.49 -7.05 3.04
C LEU A 102 26.82 -6.56 2.44
N THR A 103 26.81 -5.96 1.25
CA THR A 103 28.03 -5.41 0.60
C THR A 103 28.65 -4.27 1.41
N SER A 104 27.84 -3.41 2.03
CA SER A 104 28.35 -2.33 2.91
C SER A 104 28.92 -2.89 4.22
N CYS A 105 28.40 -4.00 4.71
CA CYS A 105 28.91 -4.69 5.90
C CYS A 105 30.23 -5.44 5.60
N GLU A 106 30.44 -5.88 4.36
CA GLU A 106 31.71 -6.50 3.93
C GLU A 106 32.89 -5.52 3.86
N LEU A 107 32.63 -4.21 3.66
CA LEU A 107 33.68 -3.18 3.56
C LEU A 107 34.09 -2.57 4.91
N GLY A 108 33.46 -2.99 6.02
CA GLY A 108 33.69 -2.46 7.35
C GLY A 108 33.75 -3.55 8.41
N ASP A 109 34.75 -4.43 8.32
CA ASP A 109 35.30 -5.26 9.41
C ASP A 109 34.33 -5.82 10.49
N LYS A 110 34.13 -7.15 10.44
CA LYS A 110 33.91 -8.11 11.55
C LYS A 110 32.48 -8.65 11.79
N ARG A 111 32.35 -9.93 11.41
CA ARG A 111 31.44 -10.99 11.89
C ARG A 111 29.93 -10.80 11.63
N PRO A 112 29.34 -11.61 10.72
CA PRO A 112 27.89 -11.67 10.47
C PRO A 112 27.04 -12.13 11.66
N SER A 113 27.64 -12.56 12.78
CA SER A 113 26.96 -13.24 13.88
C SER A 113 26.13 -12.34 14.81
N GLN A 114 26.03 -11.03 14.56
CA GLN A 114 25.26 -10.10 15.41
C GLN A 114 23.96 -9.59 14.76
N LEU A 115 23.77 -9.80 13.45
CA LEU A 115 22.62 -9.24 12.72
C LEU A 115 21.30 -10.00 12.96
N LEU A 116 21.35 -11.17 13.61
CA LEU A 116 20.17 -11.97 13.93
C LEU A 116 19.58 -11.68 15.32
N ARG A 117 20.06 -10.65 16.04
CA ARG A 117 19.55 -10.35 17.40
C ARG A 117 18.36 -9.38 17.45
N HIS A 118 17.98 -8.79 16.33
CA HIS A 118 16.84 -7.87 16.24
C HIS A 118 15.95 -8.13 15.02
N MET A 119 15.66 -9.41 14.76
CA MET A 119 14.39 -9.79 14.12
C MET A 119 13.35 -10.09 15.19
#